data_AF-A0A955YT78-F1
#
_entry.id   AF-A0A955YT78-F1
#
_cell.length_a   1.000
_cell.length_b   1.000
_cell.length_c   1.000
_cell.angle_alpha   90.00
_cell.angle_beta   90.00
_cell.angle_gamma   90.00
#
_symmetry.space_group_name_H-M   'P 1'
#
loop_
_entity.id
_entity.type
_entity.pdbx_description
1 polymer ?
#
loop_
_entity_poly.entity_id
_entity_poly.type
_entity_poly.pdbx_seq_one_letter_code
_entity_poly.pdbx_strand_id
1 'polypeptide(L)'
;PQMTVAELDEQINWEAEQHIPFDLSEVQIDYQVLQERADQGQMDVLLVAAKREEISDLTNLAVEARLRPMVVDLDAFAVQNVFESGYPELVDGQTVVLIHVGASLTTINILSHGMTAFTRDIPTGGNRITEEIQRALGVSLEEADSYKVGGEGGMVPQEVAMVINQSVDALAGEVQRSLDFYLATSGDRGISQIFVSGGTANIGALVNAIAQRSRVNVEVLDPLRVANPDPKMDQTVLSGRTSSAVVAIGLALRKERERR
;
A
#
# COMPACT_ATOMS: atom_id res chain seq x y z
N PRO A 1 12.59 3.46 -24.81
CA PRO A 1 12.97 4.51 -25.79
C PRO A 1 11.93 5.63 -25.77
N GLN A 2 12.28 6.88 -26.08
CA GLN A 2 11.27 7.93 -26.22
C GLN A 2 10.37 7.61 -27.42
N MET A 3 9.07 7.57 -27.19
CA MET A 3 8.04 7.26 -28.17
C MET A 3 6.90 8.26 -28.03
N THR A 4 6.19 8.52 -29.12
CA THR A 4 4.90 9.21 -29.04
C THR A 4 3.88 8.32 -28.31
N VAL A 5 2.82 8.91 -27.77
CA VAL A 5 1.75 8.15 -27.08
C VAL A 5 1.18 7.06 -27.99
N ALA A 6 1.00 7.33 -29.29
CA ALA A 6 0.47 6.36 -30.25
C ALA A 6 1.45 5.21 -30.53
N GLU A 7 2.74 5.50 -30.62
CA GLU A 7 3.77 4.47 -30.78
C GLU A 7 3.89 3.62 -29.50
N LEU A 8 3.77 4.25 -28.33
CA LEU A 8 3.76 3.55 -27.06
C LEU A 8 2.54 2.64 -26.94
N ASP A 9 1.34 3.09 -27.32
CA ASP A 9 0.12 2.26 -27.36
C ASP A 9 0.31 1.00 -28.23
N GLU A 10 1.03 1.10 -29.36
CA GLU A 10 1.30 -0.03 -30.24
C GLU A 10 2.38 -0.98 -29.69
N GLN A 11 3.39 -0.45 -29.00
CA GLN A 11 4.55 -1.20 -28.54
C GLN A 11 4.46 -1.68 -27.09
N ILE A 12 3.55 -1.12 -26.28
CA ILE A 12 3.47 -1.40 -24.84
C ILE A 12 3.23 -2.87 -24.57
N ASN A 13 2.41 -3.54 -25.39
CA ASN A 13 2.14 -4.97 -25.25
C ASN A 13 3.41 -5.79 -25.46
N TRP A 14 4.25 -5.42 -26.44
CA TRP A 14 5.49 -6.12 -26.74
C TRP A 14 6.56 -5.90 -25.66
N GLU A 15 6.70 -4.67 -25.17
CA GLU A 15 7.58 -4.38 -24.03
C GLU A 15 7.07 -5.09 -22.76
N ALA A 16 5.76 -5.14 -22.55
CA ALA A 16 5.13 -5.80 -21.41
C ALA A 16 5.36 -7.32 -21.39
N GLU A 17 5.39 -8.01 -22.55
CA GLU A 17 5.72 -9.44 -22.63
C GLU A 17 7.09 -9.77 -22.04
N GLN A 18 8.05 -8.85 -22.11
CA GLN A 18 9.39 -9.07 -21.56
C GLN A 18 9.42 -8.96 -20.03
N HIS A 19 8.39 -8.36 -19.42
CA HIS A 19 8.34 -8.03 -17.99
C HIS A 19 7.24 -8.78 -17.22
N ILE A 20 6.18 -9.22 -17.90
CA ILE A 20 5.06 -9.93 -17.27
C ILE A 20 5.25 -11.45 -17.41
N PRO A 21 5.26 -12.21 -16.29
CA PRO A 21 5.46 -13.66 -16.32
C PRO A 21 4.20 -14.46 -16.70
N PHE A 22 3.24 -13.84 -17.41
CA PHE A 22 1.94 -14.40 -17.78
C PHE A 22 1.62 -14.05 -19.24
N ASP A 23 0.72 -14.82 -19.85
CA ASP A 23 0.23 -14.54 -21.19
C ASP A 23 -0.56 -13.22 -21.23
N LEU A 24 -0.28 -12.37 -22.22
CA LEU A 24 -1.01 -11.10 -22.42
C LEU A 24 -2.53 -11.27 -22.59
N SER A 25 -2.97 -12.45 -23.05
CA SER A 25 -4.38 -12.80 -23.17
C SER A 25 -5.08 -12.93 -21.81
N GLU A 26 -4.34 -13.19 -20.74
CA GLU A 26 -4.87 -13.38 -19.38
C GLU A 26 -4.78 -12.12 -18.53
N VAL A 27 -4.03 -11.10 -18.97
CA VAL A 27 -3.80 -9.87 -18.21
C VAL A 27 -4.42 -8.64 -18.87
N GLN A 28 -4.92 -7.73 -18.03
CA GLN A 28 -5.24 -6.37 -18.43
C GLN A 28 -4.03 -5.50 -18.10
N ILE A 29 -3.61 -4.68 -19.07
CA ILE A 29 -2.47 -3.78 -18.94
C ILE A 29 -2.97 -2.34 -18.99
N ASP A 30 -2.42 -1.51 -18.12
CA ASP A 30 -2.53 -0.05 -18.15
C ASP A 30 -1.15 0.57 -17.92
N TYR A 31 -0.94 1.82 -18.35
CA TYR A 31 0.36 2.45 -18.22
C TYR A 31 0.30 3.98 -18.05
N GLN A 32 1.30 4.51 -17.34
CA GLN A 32 1.57 5.95 -17.24
C GLN A 32 2.92 6.30 -17.82
N VAL A 33 3.02 7.41 -18.55
CA VAL A 33 4.32 8.06 -18.77
C VAL A 33 4.64 8.92 -17.55
N LEU A 34 5.69 8.57 -16.80
CA LEU A 34 6.12 9.29 -15.61
C LEU A 34 6.98 10.51 -15.99
N GLN A 35 7.98 10.29 -16.84
CA GLN A 35 8.92 11.33 -17.23
C GLN A 35 9.50 11.05 -18.63
N GLU A 36 9.60 12.09 -19.45
CA GLU A 36 10.41 12.04 -20.68
C GLU A 36 11.83 12.53 -20.39
N ARG A 37 12.83 11.67 -20.63
CA ARG A 37 14.25 12.01 -20.56
C ARG A 37 14.76 12.28 -21.97
N ALA A 38 14.33 13.43 -22.51
CA ALA A 38 14.62 13.83 -23.89
C ALA A 38 16.14 13.97 -24.17
N ASP A 39 16.93 14.23 -23.14
CA ASP A 39 18.40 14.29 -23.20
C ASP A 39 19.05 12.91 -23.42
N GLN A 40 18.38 11.82 -23.04
CA GLN A 40 18.84 10.44 -23.19
C GLN A 40 18.08 9.69 -24.28
N GLY A 41 17.08 10.31 -24.91
CA GLY A 41 16.16 9.64 -25.86
C GLY A 41 15.38 8.50 -25.21
N GLN A 42 15.10 8.61 -23.91
CA GLN A 42 14.39 7.61 -23.11
C GLN A 42 13.16 8.23 -22.43
N MET A 43 12.25 7.38 -21.97
CA MET A 43 11.10 7.78 -21.17
C MET A 43 10.89 6.73 -20.08
N ASP A 44 10.48 7.18 -18.90
CA ASP A 44 10.13 6.34 -17.78
C ASP A 44 8.62 6.06 -17.84
N VAL A 45 8.24 4.78 -17.89
CA VAL A 45 6.85 4.33 -17.99
C VAL A 45 6.53 3.44 -16.80
N LEU A 46 5.43 3.75 -16.11
CA LEU A 46 4.86 2.89 -15.08
C LEU A 46 3.88 1.93 -15.74
N LEU A 47 4.24 0.65 -15.78
CA LEU A 47 3.39 -0.40 -16.31
C LEU A 47 2.67 -1.09 -15.16
N VAL A 48 1.35 -1.25 -15.29
CA VAL A 48 0.53 -2.04 -14.36
C VAL A 48 -0.13 -3.16 -15.14
N ALA A 49 -0.02 -4.39 -14.62
CA ALA A 49 -0.68 -5.56 -15.18
C ALA A 49 -1.39 -6.33 -14.07
N ALA A 50 -2.65 -6.66 -14.31
CA ALA A 50 -3.46 -7.47 -13.39
C ALA A 50 -4.20 -8.56 -14.16
N LYS A 51 -4.40 -9.71 -13.54
CA LYS A 51 -5.13 -10.82 -14.17
C LYS A 51 -6.58 -10.41 -14.41
N ARG A 52 -7.10 -10.72 -15.61
CA ARG A 52 -8.49 -10.44 -15.97
C ARG A 52 -9.48 -11.11 -15.01
N GLU A 53 -9.15 -12.30 -14.52
CA GLU A 53 -9.94 -13.03 -13.52
C GLU A 53 -10.09 -12.22 -12.22
N GLU A 54 -8.99 -11.70 -11.66
CA GLU A 54 -9.02 -10.91 -10.42
C GLU A 54 -9.84 -9.62 -10.56
N ILE A 55 -9.71 -8.93 -11.71
CA ILE A 55 -10.53 -7.76 -12.02
C ILE A 55 -12.01 -8.16 -12.15
N SER A 56 -12.29 -9.27 -12.82
CA SER A 56 -13.64 -9.79 -13.02
C SER A 56 -14.30 -10.13 -11.68
N ASP A 57 -13.60 -10.81 -10.77
CA ASP A 57 -14.14 -11.19 -9.46
C ASP A 57 -14.54 -9.96 -8.63
N LEU A 58 -13.69 -8.94 -8.58
CA LEU A 58 -13.97 -7.70 -7.85
C LEU A 58 -15.12 -6.90 -8.49
N THR A 59 -15.15 -6.81 -9.82
CA THR A 59 -16.20 -6.06 -10.53
C THR A 59 -17.54 -6.77 -10.49
N ASN A 60 -17.58 -8.10 -10.57
CA ASN A 60 -18.79 -8.90 -10.43
C ASN A 60 -19.39 -8.77 -9.03
N LEU A 61 -18.58 -8.80 -7.98
CA LEU A 61 -19.04 -8.56 -6.61
C LEU A 61 -19.76 -7.21 -6.47
N ALA A 62 -19.20 -6.15 -7.07
CA ALA A 62 -19.83 -4.83 -7.08
C ALA A 62 -21.17 -4.84 -7.83
N VAL A 63 -21.22 -5.51 -8.99
CA VAL A 63 -22.45 -5.64 -9.81
C VAL A 63 -23.54 -6.44 -9.07
N GLU A 64 -23.19 -7.52 -8.38
CA GLU A 64 -24.12 -8.30 -7.54
C GLU A 64 -24.69 -7.47 -6.39
N ALA A 65 -23.86 -6.57 -5.81
CA ALA A 65 -24.29 -5.57 -4.85
C ALA A 65 -25.11 -4.41 -5.46
N ARG A 66 -25.45 -4.49 -6.76
CA ARG A 66 -26.16 -3.46 -7.55
C ARG A 66 -25.41 -2.13 -7.67
N LEU A 67 -24.09 -2.17 -7.57
CA LEU A 67 -23.21 -1.05 -7.82
C LEU A 67 -22.71 -1.10 -9.28
N ARG A 68 -22.20 0.05 -9.75
CA ARG A 68 -21.55 0.16 -11.05
C ARG A 68 -20.07 0.43 -10.82
N PRO A 69 -19.17 -0.56 -10.98
CA PRO A 69 -17.73 -0.31 -10.87
C PRO A 69 -17.29 0.65 -11.97
N MET A 70 -16.70 1.78 -11.59
CA MET A 70 -16.26 2.84 -12.51
C MET A 70 -14.74 2.85 -12.69
N VAL A 71 -13.99 2.49 -11.64
CA VAL A 71 -12.54 2.48 -11.58
C VAL A 71 -12.09 1.25 -10.81
N VAL A 72 -11.05 0.59 -11.29
CA VAL A 72 -10.27 -0.42 -10.56
C VAL A 72 -8.87 0.15 -10.45
N ASP A 73 -8.32 0.19 -9.23
CA ASP A 73 -7.06 0.88 -8.92
C ASP A 73 -6.22 0.04 -7.96
N LEU A 74 -4.95 0.39 -7.82
CA LEU A 74 -4.04 -0.25 -6.88
C LEU A 74 -4.08 0.41 -5.50
N ASP A 75 -3.93 -0.38 -4.45
CA ASP A 75 -3.83 0.10 -3.06
C ASP A 75 -2.72 1.14 -2.90
N ALA A 76 -1.58 0.94 -3.56
CA ALA A 76 -0.46 1.89 -3.59
C ALA A 76 -0.90 3.31 -3.98
N PHE A 77 -1.70 3.41 -5.06
CA PHE A 77 -2.15 4.70 -5.60
C PHE A 77 -3.30 5.29 -4.82
N ALA A 78 -4.19 4.46 -4.30
CA ALA A 78 -5.22 4.92 -3.38
C ALA A 78 -4.59 5.56 -2.13
N VAL A 79 -3.57 4.92 -1.54
CA VAL A 79 -2.83 5.45 -0.39
C VAL A 79 -2.10 6.75 -0.77
N GLN A 80 -1.49 6.81 -1.96
CA GLN A 80 -0.87 8.03 -2.48
C GLN A 80 -1.86 9.19 -2.61
N ASN A 81 -3.10 8.96 -3.09
CA ASN A 81 -4.12 10.01 -3.18
C ASN A 81 -4.40 10.66 -1.81
N VAL A 82 -4.48 9.84 -0.75
CA VAL A 82 -4.69 10.35 0.62
C VAL A 82 -3.48 11.15 1.09
N PHE A 83 -2.28 10.66 0.81
CA PHE A 83 -1.04 11.36 1.16
C PHE A 83 -0.94 12.73 0.47
N GLU A 84 -1.10 12.77 -0.85
CA GLU A 84 -1.00 14.02 -1.63
C GLU A 84 -2.05 15.05 -1.22
N SER A 85 -3.27 14.59 -0.93
CA SER A 85 -4.34 15.50 -0.49
C SER A 85 -4.18 15.95 0.97
N GLY A 86 -3.61 15.12 1.85
CA GLY A 86 -3.53 15.39 3.29
C GLY A 86 -2.22 16.06 3.73
N TYR A 87 -1.17 15.96 2.92
CA TYR A 87 0.19 16.43 3.21
C TYR A 87 0.84 17.09 1.98
N PRO A 88 0.17 18.06 1.33
CA PRO A 88 0.68 18.68 0.09
C PRO A 88 2.07 19.32 0.26
N GLU A 89 2.41 19.75 1.47
CA GLU A 89 3.72 20.33 1.80
C GLU A 89 4.89 19.33 1.74
N LEU A 90 4.61 18.02 1.74
CA LEU A 90 5.62 16.95 1.69
C LEU A 90 5.74 16.29 0.32
N VAL A 91 4.89 16.67 -0.64
CA VAL A 91 4.86 16.07 -1.99
C VAL A 91 6.09 16.49 -2.80
N ASP A 92 6.43 17.78 -2.75
CA ASP A 92 7.50 18.35 -3.58
C ASP A 92 8.87 18.26 -2.90
N GLY A 93 9.86 17.74 -3.64
CA GLY A 93 11.28 17.82 -3.26
C GLY A 93 11.75 16.86 -2.17
N GLN A 94 10.93 15.87 -1.80
CA GLN A 94 11.29 14.84 -0.82
C GLN A 94 11.07 13.43 -1.37
N THR A 95 11.77 12.47 -0.77
CA THR A 95 11.54 11.04 -1.01
C THR A 95 10.76 10.48 0.17
N VAL A 96 9.50 10.11 -0.08
CA VAL A 96 8.55 9.66 0.94
C VAL A 96 8.16 8.22 0.67
N VAL A 97 8.11 7.40 1.73
CA VAL A 97 7.65 6.01 1.62
C VAL A 97 6.25 5.89 2.20
N LEU A 98 5.34 5.32 1.43
CA LEU A 98 4.00 4.94 1.85
C LEU A 98 3.95 3.42 2.00
N ILE A 99 3.61 2.95 3.19
CA ILE A 99 3.50 1.52 3.50
C ILE A 99 2.05 1.24 3.88
N HIS A 100 1.37 0.39 3.12
CA HIS A 100 0.04 -0.10 3.47
C HIS A 100 0.12 -1.53 3.96
N VAL A 101 -0.23 -1.78 5.22
CA VAL A 101 -0.15 -3.10 5.84
C VAL A 101 -1.56 -3.64 6.06
N GLY A 102 -2.05 -4.38 5.06
CA GLY A 102 -3.34 -5.06 5.08
C GLY A 102 -3.33 -6.35 5.90
N ALA A 103 -4.32 -7.21 5.64
CA ALA A 103 -4.45 -8.50 6.28
C ALA A 103 -3.47 -9.54 5.70
N SER A 104 -3.44 -9.68 4.38
CA SER A 104 -2.61 -10.66 3.66
C SER A 104 -1.44 -10.05 2.89
N LEU A 105 -1.53 -8.76 2.57
CA LEU A 105 -0.58 -8.04 1.71
C LEU A 105 -0.03 -6.81 2.42
N THR A 106 1.24 -6.55 2.20
CA THR A 106 1.88 -5.27 2.53
C THR A 106 2.40 -4.63 1.27
N THR A 107 1.90 -3.44 0.94
CA THR A 107 2.31 -2.68 -0.25
C THR A 107 3.23 -1.55 0.18
N ILE A 108 4.39 -1.46 -0.47
CA ILE A 108 5.37 -0.37 -0.30
C ILE A 108 5.36 0.44 -1.57
N ASN A 109 5.16 1.75 -1.44
CA ASN A 109 5.21 2.70 -2.54
C ASN A 109 6.15 3.85 -2.15
N ILE A 110 7.22 4.02 -2.91
CA ILE A 110 8.24 5.06 -2.68
C ILE A 110 8.01 6.15 -3.71
N LEU A 111 7.75 7.35 -3.21
CA LEU A 111 7.57 8.56 -3.98
C LEU A 111 8.89 9.32 -4.01
N SER A 112 9.32 9.76 -5.19
CA SER A 112 10.38 10.74 -5.36
C SER A 112 9.78 11.96 -6.07
N HIS A 113 9.82 13.12 -5.42
CA HIS A 113 9.26 14.36 -5.98
C HIS A 113 7.77 14.20 -6.35
N GLY A 114 6.99 13.56 -5.48
CA GLY A 114 5.56 13.32 -5.68
C GLY A 114 5.21 12.20 -6.68
N MET A 115 6.20 11.67 -7.41
CA MET A 115 5.98 10.62 -8.40
C MET A 115 6.34 9.25 -7.84
N THR A 116 5.54 8.22 -8.14
CA THR A 116 5.90 6.83 -7.79
C THR A 116 7.19 6.45 -8.51
N ALA A 117 8.24 6.18 -7.74
CA ALA A 117 9.54 5.75 -8.24
C ALA A 117 9.77 4.24 -8.04
N PHE A 118 9.11 3.65 -7.04
CA PHE A 118 9.20 2.21 -6.77
C PHE A 118 7.95 1.72 -6.05
N THR A 119 7.45 0.56 -6.46
CA THR A 119 6.37 -0.15 -5.76
C THR A 119 6.75 -1.62 -5.58
N ARG A 120 6.46 -2.18 -4.41
CA ARG A 120 6.66 -3.60 -4.13
C ARG A 120 5.58 -4.12 -3.19
N ASP A 121 5.03 -5.26 -3.55
CA ASP A 121 4.17 -6.03 -2.66
C ASP A 121 4.96 -7.12 -1.93
N ILE A 122 4.68 -7.26 -0.64
CA ILE A 122 5.16 -8.34 0.21
C ILE A 122 3.92 -9.17 0.58
N PRO A 123 3.87 -10.48 0.25
CA PRO A 123 2.72 -11.35 0.50
C PRO A 123 2.62 -11.76 1.98
N THR A 124 2.61 -10.77 2.86
CA THR A 124 2.42 -10.93 4.30
C THR A 124 1.75 -9.69 4.88
N GLY A 125 1.04 -9.85 5.99
CA GLY A 125 0.31 -8.77 6.65
C GLY A 125 -0.17 -9.18 8.04
N GLY A 126 -1.24 -8.55 8.52
CA GLY A 126 -1.79 -8.78 9.85
C GLY A 126 -2.26 -10.21 10.14
N ASN A 127 -2.65 -10.98 9.12
CA ASN A 127 -3.05 -12.40 9.27
C ASN A 127 -1.89 -13.24 9.78
N ARG A 128 -0.66 -12.95 9.35
CA ARG A 128 0.52 -13.67 9.80
C ARG A 128 0.69 -13.56 11.32
N ILE A 129 0.42 -12.38 11.87
CA ILE A 129 0.47 -12.13 13.32
C ILE A 129 -0.62 -12.95 14.03
N THR A 130 -1.85 -12.92 13.50
CA THR A 130 -2.98 -13.70 14.05
C THR A 130 -2.68 -15.21 14.04
N GLU A 131 -2.14 -15.75 12.94
CA GLU A 131 -1.76 -17.16 12.82
C GLU A 131 -0.67 -17.59 13.81
N GLU A 132 0.34 -16.73 14.03
CA GLU A 132 1.39 -17.03 15.00
C GLU A 132 0.87 -17.00 16.44
N ILE A 133 -0.06 -16.08 16.78
CA ILE A 133 -0.73 -16.08 18.09
C ILE A 133 -1.54 -17.36 18.27
N GLN A 134 -2.33 -17.74 17.26
CA GLN A 134 -3.08 -18.99 17.27
C GLN A 134 -2.17 -20.20 17.51
N ARG A 135 -1.04 -20.29 16.80
CA ARG A 135 -0.10 -21.42 16.94
C ARG A 135 0.57 -21.45 18.31
N ALA A 136 0.98 -20.29 18.82
CA ALA A 136 1.70 -20.19 20.08
C ALA A 136 0.80 -20.48 21.30
N LEU A 137 -0.48 -20.09 21.25
CA LEU A 137 -1.40 -20.21 22.39
C LEU A 137 -2.43 -21.35 22.23
N GLY A 138 -2.57 -21.93 21.04
CA GLY A 138 -3.56 -22.98 20.77
C GLY A 138 -5.01 -22.51 20.81
N VAL A 139 -5.26 -21.24 20.45
CA VAL A 139 -6.59 -20.60 20.51
C VAL A 139 -7.27 -20.53 19.14
N SER A 140 -8.56 -20.17 19.11
CA SER A 140 -9.28 -19.95 17.85
C SER A 140 -8.75 -18.73 17.09
N LEU A 141 -9.08 -18.63 15.79
CA LEU A 141 -8.71 -17.49 14.96
C LEU A 141 -9.31 -16.18 15.51
N GLU A 142 -10.57 -16.24 15.96
CA GLU A 142 -11.30 -15.10 16.53
C GLU A 142 -10.66 -14.62 17.83
N GLU A 143 -10.28 -15.55 18.72
CA GLU A 143 -9.56 -15.20 19.96
C GLU A 143 -8.17 -14.63 19.66
N ALA A 144 -7.43 -15.21 18.70
CA ALA A 144 -6.12 -14.71 18.30
C ALA A 144 -6.20 -13.28 17.72
N ASP A 145 -7.21 -13.00 16.90
CA ASP A 145 -7.42 -11.67 16.32
C ASP A 145 -7.82 -10.66 17.40
N SER A 146 -8.69 -11.06 18.33
CA SER A 146 -9.03 -10.25 19.51
C SER A 146 -7.78 -9.92 20.34
N TYR A 147 -6.94 -10.90 20.66
CA TYR A 147 -5.69 -10.67 21.39
C TYR A 147 -4.72 -9.74 20.67
N LYS A 148 -4.62 -9.85 19.33
CA LYS A 148 -3.79 -8.96 18.51
C LYS A 148 -4.15 -7.48 18.69
N VAL A 149 -5.43 -7.17 18.91
CA VAL A 149 -5.96 -5.80 19.07
C VAL A 149 -6.19 -5.39 20.53
N GLY A 150 -5.67 -6.16 21.49
CA GLY A 150 -5.76 -5.82 22.93
C GLY A 150 -6.86 -6.55 23.71
N GLY A 151 -7.45 -7.60 23.15
CA GLY A 151 -8.33 -8.55 23.85
C GLY A 151 -9.69 -7.98 24.27
N GLU A 152 -10.22 -6.99 23.55
CA GLU A 152 -11.50 -6.32 23.85
C GLU A 152 -11.58 -5.74 25.28
N GLY A 153 -10.44 -5.35 25.87
CA GLY A 153 -10.38 -4.87 27.25
C GLY A 153 -10.29 -5.99 28.31
N GLY A 154 -10.19 -7.24 27.87
CA GLY A 154 -9.86 -8.40 28.69
C GLY A 154 -8.37 -8.57 28.94
N MET A 155 -8.01 -9.63 29.68
CA MET A 155 -6.61 -9.97 29.96
C MET A 155 -5.99 -10.68 28.76
N VAL A 156 -5.00 -10.04 28.13
CA VAL A 156 -4.20 -10.65 27.06
C VAL A 156 -3.04 -11.42 27.68
N PRO A 157 -2.80 -12.70 27.32
CA PRO A 157 -1.64 -13.45 27.80
C PRO A 157 -0.32 -12.76 27.46
N GLN A 158 0.67 -12.81 28.37
CA GLN A 158 1.92 -12.06 28.22
C GLN A 158 2.73 -12.52 27.00
N GLU A 159 2.58 -13.79 26.62
CA GLU A 159 3.20 -14.42 25.46
C GLU A 159 2.80 -13.75 24.15
N VAL A 160 1.58 -13.19 24.06
CA VAL A 160 1.08 -12.53 22.85
C VAL A 160 1.97 -11.36 22.46
N ALA A 161 2.42 -10.56 23.42
CA ALA A 161 3.31 -9.42 23.14
C ALA A 161 4.64 -9.88 22.53
N MET A 162 5.18 -11.01 22.97
CA MET A 162 6.40 -11.57 22.40
C MET A 162 6.19 -12.04 20.95
N VAL A 163 5.07 -12.73 20.68
CA VAL A 163 4.70 -13.21 19.34
C VAL A 163 4.47 -12.05 18.37
N ILE A 164 3.77 -11.00 18.81
CA ILE A 164 3.57 -9.77 18.03
C ILE A 164 4.92 -9.16 17.71
N ASN A 165 5.79 -8.95 18.70
CA ASN A 165 7.10 -8.31 18.48
C ASN A 165 7.97 -9.10 17.49
N GLN A 166 7.99 -10.44 17.56
CA GLN A 166 8.72 -11.27 16.60
C GLN A 166 8.16 -11.15 15.18
N SER A 167 6.83 -11.15 15.05
CA SER A 167 6.16 -11.09 13.75
C SER A 167 6.33 -9.72 13.09
N VAL A 168 6.20 -8.62 13.85
CA VAL A 168 6.41 -7.27 13.33
C VAL A 168 7.87 -6.99 13.02
N ASP A 169 8.82 -7.56 13.77
CA ASP A 169 10.24 -7.42 13.49
C ASP A 169 10.62 -8.11 12.16
N ALA A 170 10.03 -9.28 11.88
CA ALA A 170 10.20 -9.96 10.60
C ALA A 170 9.65 -9.13 9.42
N LEU A 171 8.44 -8.58 9.57
CA LEU A 171 7.85 -7.69 8.56
C LEU A 171 8.67 -6.41 8.36
N ALA A 172 9.09 -5.76 9.44
CA ALA A 172 9.95 -4.58 9.36
C ALA A 172 11.31 -4.90 8.70
N GLY A 173 11.81 -6.13 8.83
CA GLY A 173 12.97 -6.62 8.08
C GLY A 173 12.73 -6.71 6.57
N GLU A 174 11.54 -7.14 6.12
CA GLU A 174 11.17 -7.12 4.68
C GLU A 174 11.00 -5.71 4.14
N VAL A 175 10.41 -4.82 4.95
CA VAL A 175 10.34 -3.39 4.63
C VAL A 175 11.75 -2.84 4.42
N GLN A 176 12.64 -3.05 5.39
CA GLN A 176 14.03 -2.59 5.30
C GLN A 176 14.74 -3.07 4.02
N ARG A 177 14.59 -4.35 3.66
CA ARG A 177 15.15 -4.90 2.41
C ARG A 177 14.66 -4.15 1.18
N SER A 178 13.39 -3.76 1.15
CA SER A 178 12.80 -3.01 0.04
C SER A 178 13.36 -1.60 -0.04
N LEU A 179 13.55 -0.94 1.11
CA LEU A 179 14.16 0.38 1.20
C LEU A 179 15.63 0.35 0.75
N ASP A 180 16.39 -0.63 1.22
CA ASP A 180 17.81 -0.80 0.87
C ASP A 180 17.96 -1.07 -0.64
N PHE A 181 17.09 -1.90 -1.22
CA PHE A 181 17.06 -2.14 -2.66
C PHE A 181 16.84 -0.83 -3.44
N TYR A 182 15.81 -0.06 -3.07
CA TYR A 182 15.52 1.21 -3.72
C TYR A 182 16.70 2.19 -3.63
N LEU A 183 17.27 2.38 -2.43
CA LEU A 183 18.40 3.30 -2.23
C LEU A 183 19.65 2.87 -3.00
N ALA A 184 19.87 1.56 -3.17
CA ALA A 184 20.98 1.04 -3.95
C ALA A 184 20.82 1.26 -5.47
N THR A 185 19.59 1.33 -5.99
CA THR A 185 19.34 1.39 -7.44
C THR A 185 18.90 2.76 -7.95
N SER A 186 18.35 3.63 -7.11
CA SER A 186 17.75 4.91 -7.52
C SER A 186 18.75 6.06 -7.66
N GLY A 187 19.90 5.99 -6.98
CA GLY A 187 20.83 7.12 -6.84
C GLY A 187 20.29 8.23 -5.92
N ASP A 188 19.18 7.98 -5.23
CA ASP A 188 18.52 8.91 -4.32
C ASP A 188 19.32 9.06 -3.01
N ARG A 189 19.28 10.24 -2.40
CA ARG A 189 20.20 10.56 -1.26
C ARG A 189 19.73 10.03 0.08
N GLY A 190 18.49 9.58 0.18
CA GLY A 190 17.89 9.07 1.40
C GLY A 190 16.37 9.21 1.40
N ILE A 191 15.72 8.61 2.39
CA ILE A 191 14.28 8.71 2.61
C ILE A 191 14.03 9.78 3.67
N SER A 192 13.14 10.72 3.39
CA SER A 192 12.81 11.84 4.28
C SER A 192 11.81 11.44 5.36
N GLN A 193 10.79 10.68 4.99
CA GLN A 193 9.67 10.32 5.87
C GLN A 193 9.04 9.00 5.43
N ILE A 194 8.52 8.24 6.39
CA ILE A 194 7.71 7.04 6.13
C ILE A 194 6.32 7.24 6.73
N PHE A 195 5.30 6.95 5.94
CA PHE A 195 3.92 6.85 6.39
C PHE A 195 3.46 5.40 6.36
N VAL A 196 2.75 4.96 7.40
CA VAL A 196 2.19 3.60 7.50
C VAL A 196 0.66 3.68 7.60
N SER A 197 -0.04 2.83 6.88
CA SER A 197 -1.50 2.73 6.85
C SER A 197 -1.96 1.27 6.88
N GLY A 198 -3.27 1.04 6.90
CA GLY A 198 -3.89 -0.27 7.00
C GLY A 198 -4.17 -0.70 8.44
N GLY A 199 -4.96 -1.75 8.61
CA GLY A 199 -5.41 -2.19 9.94
C GLY A 199 -4.26 -2.59 10.86
N THR A 200 -3.18 -3.15 10.30
CA THR A 200 -2.00 -3.59 11.05
C THR A 200 -1.13 -2.42 11.52
N ALA A 201 -1.27 -1.23 10.93
CA ALA A 201 -0.57 -0.02 11.37
C ALA A 201 -0.95 0.41 12.79
N ASN A 202 -2.11 -0.04 13.29
CA ASN A 202 -2.55 0.23 14.66
C ASN A 202 -1.75 -0.54 15.72
N ILE A 203 -0.94 -1.52 15.30
CA ILE A 203 0.02 -2.18 16.17
C ILE A 203 1.24 -1.26 16.30
N GLY A 204 1.29 -0.45 17.35
CA GLY A 204 2.39 0.52 17.56
C GLY A 204 3.79 -0.10 17.56
N ALA A 205 3.91 -1.39 17.93
CA ALA A 205 5.17 -2.14 17.82
C ALA A 205 5.69 -2.24 16.37
N LEU A 206 4.81 -2.32 15.37
CA LEU A 206 5.19 -2.35 13.96
C LEU A 206 5.78 -1.00 13.51
N VAL A 207 5.09 0.10 13.83
CA VAL A 207 5.56 1.46 13.53
C VAL A 207 6.94 1.70 14.15
N ASN A 208 7.11 1.31 15.42
CA ASN A 208 8.39 1.41 16.12
C ASN A 208 9.49 0.52 15.50
N ALA A 209 9.16 -0.72 15.11
CA ALA A 209 10.12 -1.63 14.49
C ALA A 209 10.62 -1.10 13.13
N ILE A 210 9.72 -0.56 12.31
CA ILE A 210 10.07 0.08 11.03
C ILE A 210 10.95 1.31 11.30
N ALA A 211 10.60 2.16 12.27
CA ALA A 211 11.38 3.36 12.60
C ALA A 211 12.80 3.02 13.08
N GLN A 212 12.94 2.02 13.95
CA GLN A 212 14.24 1.59 14.48
C GLN A 212 15.14 1.00 13.39
N ARG A 213 14.58 0.18 12.49
CA ARG A 213 15.34 -0.46 11.40
C ARG A 213 15.74 0.54 10.31
N SER A 214 14.79 1.35 9.86
CA SER A 214 15.01 2.34 8.80
C SER A 214 15.81 3.55 9.26
N ARG A 215 15.77 3.88 10.56
CA ARG A 215 16.31 5.12 11.13
C ARG A 215 15.71 6.37 10.50
N VAL A 216 14.48 6.25 10.00
CA VAL A 216 13.67 7.34 9.47
C VAL A 216 12.49 7.57 10.42
N ASN A 217 11.97 8.79 10.45
CA ASN A 217 10.73 9.06 11.16
C ASN A 217 9.56 8.31 10.48
N VAL A 218 8.71 7.70 11.29
CA VAL A 218 7.59 6.88 10.82
C VAL A 218 6.32 7.35 11.50
N GLU A 219 5.33 7.71 10.70
CA GLU A 219 4.03 8.19 11.18
C GLU A 219 2.91 7.34 10.62
N VAL A 220 1.81 7.21 11.37
CA VAL A 220 0.59 6.62 10.82
C VAL A 220 -0.06 7.66 9.91
N LEU A 221 -0.38 7.29 8.68
CA LEU A 221 -1.08 8.16 7.74
C LEU A 221 -2.47 8.48 8.29
N ASP A 222 -2.77 9.76 8.49
CA ASP A 222 -4.06 10.18 9.02
C ASP A 222 -5.04 10.54 7.88
N PRO A 223 -6.01 9.67 7.57
CA PRO A 223 -6.98 9.97 6.52
C PRO A 223 -7.97 11.07 6.90
N LEU A 224 -8.07 11.44 8.18
CA LEU A 224 -8.99 12.49 8.63
C LEU A 224 -8.56 13.88 8.18
N ARG A 225 -7.30 14.05 7.76
CA ARG A 225 -6.83 15.28 7.10
C ARG A 225 -7.52 15.52 5.76
N VAL A 226 -8.00 14.46 5.11
CA VAL A 226 -8.64 14.53 3.80
C VAL A 226 -10.16 14.47 3.90
N ALA A 227 -10.68 13.65 4.81
CA ALA A 227 -12.11 13.46 4.99
C ALA A 227 -12.50 13.55 6.47
N ASN A 228 -13.34 14.52 6.82
CA ASN A 228 -13.92 14.62 8.15
C ASN A 228 -15.09 13.64 8.30
N PRO A 229 -15.19 12.90 9.41
CA PRO A 229 -16.33 12.04 9.67
C PRO A 229 -17.63 12.85 9.80
N ASP A 230 -18.75 12.28 9.33
CA ASP A 230 -20.07 12.88 9.57
C ASP A 230 -20.32 12.92 11.09
N PRO A 231 -20.83 14.04 11.66
CA PRO A 231 -21.14 14.15 13.09
C PRO A 231 -22.08 13.06 13.63
N LYS A 232 -22.85 12.38 12.78
CA LYS A 232 -23.73 11.25 13.14
C LYS A 232 -23.00 9.93 13.31
N MET A 233 -21.74 9.84 12.87
CA MET A 233 -20.93 8.64 12.98
C MET A 233 -20.48 8.45 14.43
N ASP A 234 -20.54 7.20 14.90
CA ASP A 234 -20.01 6.86 16.21
C ASP A 234 -18.48 7.00 16.23
N GLN A 235 -17.99 8.01 16.96
CA GLN A 235 -16.55 8.29 17.05
C GLN A 235 -15.76 7.19 17.76
N THR A 236 -16.43 6.31 18.53
CA THR A 236 -15.77 5.16 19.15
C THR A 236 -15.35 4.12 18.11
N VAL A 237 -16.09 4.02 16.99
CA VAL A 237 -15.77 3.12 15.88
C VAL A 237 -14.54 3.59 15.09
N LEU A 238 -14.32 4.91 15.05
CA LEU A 238 -13.18 5.53 14.36
C LEU A 238 -11.90 5.47 15.18
N SER A 239 -12.03 5.55 16.51
CA SER A 239 -10.91 5.54 17.44
C SER A 239 -10.02 4.32 17.24
N GLY A 240 -8.78 4.54 16.79
CA GLY A 240 -7.79 3.48 16.57
C GLY A 240 -8.02 2.60 15.34
N ARG A 241 -8.94 2.98 14.43
CA ARG A 241 -9.24 2.23 13.21
C ARG A 241 -9.22 3.08 11.94
N THR A 242 -9.01 4.39 12.03
CA THR A 242 -9.02 5.29 10.86
C THR A 242 -8.03 4.87 9.78
N SER A 243 -6.84 4.39 10.16
CA SER A 243 -5.79 3.94 9.24
C SER A 243 -6.22 2.82 8.28
N SER A 244 -7.25 2.02 8.61
CA SER A 244 -7.79 0.99 7.72
C SER A 244 -8.66 1.56 6.59
N ALA A 245 -9.19 2.78 6.75
CA ALA A 245 -10.04 3.43 5.77
C ALA A 245 -9.26 4.15 4.66
N VAL A 246 -7.91 4.21 4.76
CA VAL A 246 -7.05 4.97 3.84
C VAL A 246 -7.29 4.57 2.38
N VAL A 247 -7.29 3.27 2.05
CA VAL A 247 -7.52 2.81 0.67
C VAL A 247 -8.91 3.22 0.18
N ALA A 248 -9.95 3.03 1.00
CA ALA A 248 -11.31 3.40 0.63
C ALA A 248 -11.48 4.91 0.39
N ILE A 249 -10.86 5.75 1.24
CA ILE A 249 -10.85 7.21 1.07
C ILE A 249 -10.04 7.61 -0.17
N GLY A 250 -8.90 6.95 -0.39
CA GLY A 250 -8.05 7.13 -1.57
C GLY A 250 -8.77 6.85 -2.88
N LEU A 251 -9.58 5.77 -2.92
CA LEU A 251 -10.43 5.45 -4.05
C LEU A 251 -11.56 6.48 -4.23
N ALA A 252 -12.12 7.00 -3.14
CA ALA A 252 -13.18 8.02 -3.20
C ALA A 252 -12.68 9.38 -3.74
N LEU A 253 -11.37 9.65 -3.66
CA LEU A 253 -10.75 10.84 -4.25
C LEU A 253 -10.59 10.75 -5.77
N ARG A 254 -10.65 9.54 -6.35
CA ARG A 254 -10.53 9.33 -7.80
C ARG A 254 -11.70 9.95 -8.53
N LYS A 255 -11.41 10.67 -9.62
CA LYS A 255 -12.42 11.21 -10.54
C LYS A 255 -12.65 10.28 -11.73
N GLU A 256 -13.86 10.34 -12.27
CA GLU A 256 -14.19 9.64 -13.52
C GLU A 256 -13.26 10.14 -14.64
N ARG A 257 -12.46 9.24 -15.24
CA ARG A 257 -11.45 9.47 -16.30
C ARG A 257 -10.06 9.97 -15.87
N GLU A 258 -9.71 9.94 -14.59
CA GLU A 258 -8.28 10.05 -14.22
C GLU A 258 -7.52 8.83 -14.74
N ARG A 259 -6.64 9.05 -15.71
CA ARG A 259 -5.53 8.16 -16.02
C ARG A 259 -4.35 8.61 -15.18
N ARG A 260 -3.86 7.69 -14.36
CA ARG A 260 -2.47 7.73 -13.92
C ARG A 260 -1.71 7.05 -15.03
#